data_AF-Q98F99-F1
#
_entry.id   AF-Q98F99-F1
#
_cell.length_a   1.000
_cell.length_b   1.000
_cell.length_c   1.000
_cell.angle_alpha   90.00
_cell.angle_beta   90.00
_cell.angle_gamma   90.00
#
_symmetry.space_group_name_H-M   'P 1'
#
loop_
_entity.id
_entity.type
_entity.pdbx_description
1 polymer ?
#
loop_
_entity_poly.entity_id
_entity_poly.type
_entity_poly.pdbx_seq_one_letter_code
_entity_poly.pdbx_strand_id
1 'polypeptide(L)'
;MPARLCVYVRRIKGSSMLQPKAELQRKSAKISTSLQLLEDAKVLSIDISRAAETGIAKAIAKKKTLQWQAENKKAIASSNGYVSRNGLPLAKYRPF
;
A
#
# COMPACT_ATOMS: atom_id res chain seq x y z
N MET A 1 7.65 31.70 12.97
CA MET A 1 6.48 30.97 13.49
C MET A 1 6.66 29.48 13.20
N PRO A 2 7.20 28.67 14.13
CA PRO A 2 7.71 27.35 13.77
C PRO A 2 6.60 26.29 13.74
N ALA A 3 6.43 25.73 12.54
CA ALA A 3 5.54 24.63 12.22
C ALA A 3 5.93 23.37 13.02
N ARG A 4 4.97 22.86 13.78
CA ARG A 4 5.08 21.65 14.61
C ARG A 4 5.23 20.40 13.72
N LEU A 5 6.40 19.78 13.82
CA LEU A 5 6.60 18.34 13.99
C LEU A 5 5.96 17.40 12.94
N CYS A 6 6.62 17.22 11.80
CA CYS A 6 6.38 16.06 10.92
C CYS A 6 7.23 14.86 11.39
N VAL A 7 6.91 14.30 12.55
CA VAL A 7 7.32 12.95 12.93
C VAL A 7 6.17 12.32 13.71
N TYR A 8 5.16 11.85 13.00
CA TYR A 8 4.27 10.86 13.56
C TYR A 8 4.37 9.58 12.74
N VAL A 9 5.26 8.73 13.24
CA VAL A 9 5.13 7.28 13.29
C VAL A 9 3.70 6.85 12.91
N ARG A 10 3.59 6.00 11.89
CA ARG A 10 2.38 5.23 11.61
C ARG A 10 2.11 4.33 12.82
N ARG A 11 1.51 4.89 13.87
CA ARG A 11 1.12 4.20 15.09
C ARG A 11 -0.10 3.36 14.77
N ILE A 12 0.14 2.06 14.71
CA ILE A 12 -0.88 1.03 14.76
C ILE A 12 -1.70 1.27 16.03
N LYS A 13 -2.88 1.88 15.90
CA LYS A 13 -3.95 1.74 16.89
C LYS A 13 -4.90 0.68 16.33
N GLY A 14 -4.68 -0.55 16.76
CA GLY A 14 -5.75 -1.53 16.80
C GLY A 14 -6.72 -1.10 17.91
N SER A 15 -7.97 -0.85 17.54
CA SER A 15 -9.16 -1.32 18.26
C SER A 15 -10.39 -0.84 17.49
N SER A 16 -10.87 -1.69 16.58
CA SER A 16 -12.24 -1.62 16.08
C SER A 16 -12.59 -3.02 15.62
N MET A 17 -13.45 -3.64 16.42
CA MET A 17 -14.23 -4.86 16.25
C MET A 17 -14.10 -5.57 14.90
N LEU A 18 -13.98 -6.91 15.00
CA LEU A 18 -14.28 -7.88 13.96
C LEU A 18 -15.64 -7.54 13.32
N GLN A 19 -15.61 -6.68 12.32
CA GLN A 19 -16.66 -6.62 11.34
C GLN A 19 -16.41 -7.83 10.44
N PRO A 20 -17.34 -8.79 10.33
CA PRO A 20 -17.32 -9.66 9.17
C PRO A 20 -17.41 -8.72 7.98
N LYS A 21 -16.26 -8.52 7.33
CA LYS A 21 -16.09 -7.65 6.18
C LYS A 21 -17.14 -8.12 5.20
N ALA A 22 -18.16 -7.26 5.02
CA ALA A 22 -19.37 -7.52 4.26
C ALA A 22 -19.07 -8.54 3.18
N GLU A 23 -19.85 -9.62 3.09
CA GLU A 23 -19.84 -10.45 1.89
C GLU A 23 -19.96 -9.49 0.71
N LEU A 24 -18.81 -9.20 0.12
CA LEU A 24 -18.66 -8.21 -0.93
C LEU A 24 -19.57 -8.74 -2.00
N GLN A 25 -20.54 -7.94 -2.44
CA GLN A 25 -21.35 -8.30 -3.58
C GLN A 25 -20.41 -8.50 -4.77
N ARG A 26 -19.99 -9.75 -4.98
CA ARG A 26 -19.06 -10.15 -6.03
C ARG A 26 -19.86 -10.13 -7.31
N LYS A 27 -19.63 -9.12 -8.14
CA LYS A 27 -20.14 -9.11 -9.51
C LYS A 27 -19.18 -9.91 -10.38
N SER A 28 -19.68 -10.97 -11.00
CA SER A 28 -18.93 -11.68 -12.04
C SER A 28 -18.72 -10.73 -13.23
N ALA A 29 -17.48 -10.48 -13.59
CA ALA A 29 -17.12 -9.73 -14.79
C ALA A 29 -16.51 -10.70 -15.81
N LYS A 30 -17.00 -10.68 -17.04
CA LYS A 30 -16.35 -11.40 -18.15
C LYS A 30 -15.10 -10.62 -18.54
N ILE A 31 -13.93 -11.23 -18.38
CA ILE A 31 -12.64 -10.65 -18.74
C ILE A 31 -11.91 -11.56 -19.72
N SER A 32 -11.31 -10.99 -20.75
CA SER A 32 -10.48 -11.73 -21.70
C SER A 32 -9.07 -11.91 -21.12
N THR A 33 -8.58 -13.15 -21.06
CA THR A 33 -7.24 -13.52 -20.55
C THR A 33 -6.55 -14.43 -21.57
N SER A 34 -5.22 -14.49 -21.55
CA SER A 34 -4.45 -15.36 -22.45
C SER A 34 -4.65 -16.84 -22.13
N LEU A 35 -4.71 -17.67 -23.19
CA LEU A 35 -4.95 -19.11 -23.09
C LEU A 35 -3.79 -19.83 -22.37
N GLN A 36 -2.54 -19.44 -22.65
CA GLN A 36 -1.37 -20.05 -22.01
C GLN A 36 -1.39 -19.89 -20.49
N LEU A 37 -1.76 -18.72 -19.97
CA LEU A 37 -1.86 -18.50 -18.52
C LEU A 37 -2.96 -19.33 -17.87
N LEU A 38 -4.05 -19.62 -18.60
CA LEU A 38 -5.13 -20.46 -18.09
C LEU A 38 -4.71 -21.93 -18.01
N GLU A 39 -4.00 -22.43 -19.03
CA GLU A 39 -3.46 -23.79 -19.02
C GLU A 39 -2.43 -23.96 -17.89
N ASP A 40 -1.49 -23.02 -17.76
CA ASP A 40 -0.50 -23.04 -16.67
C ASP A 40 -1.18 -22.99 -15.29
N ALA A 41 -2.19 -22.14 -15.12
CA ALA A 41 -2.93 -22.04 -13.86
C ALA A 41 -3.70 -23.32 -13.52
N LYS A 42 -4.25 -24.02 -14.52
CA LYS A 42 -4.90 -25.33 -14.31
C LYS A 42 -3.89 -26.39 -13.89
N VAL A 43 -2.74 -26.47 -14.57
CA VAL A 43 -1.66 -27.41 -14.22
C VAL A 43 -1.19 -27.18 -12.78
N LEU A 44 -1.07 -25.93 -12.37
CA LEU A 44 -0.62 -25.54 -11.04
C LEU A 44 -1.74 -25.48 -9.99
N SER A 45 -2.99 -25.82 -10.34
CA SER A 45 -4.17 -25.75 -9.46
C SER A 45 -4.34 -24.39 -8.77
N ILE A 46 -4.05 -23.30 -9.48
CA ILE A 46 -4.17 -21.93 -8.97
C ILE A 46 -5.62 -21.45 -9.12
N ASP A 47 -6.17 -20.89 -8.05
CA ASP A 47 -7.47 -20.21 -8.10
C ASP A 47 -7.35 -18.87 -8.84
N ILE A 48 -7.72 -18.88 -10.12
CA ILE A 48 -7.63 -17.74 -11.05
C ILE A 48 -8.45 -16.54 -10.54
N SER A 49 -9.63 -16.80 -9.96
CA SER A 49 -10.52 -15.73 -9.48
C SER A 49 -9.85 -14.96 -8.35
N ARG A 50 -9.30 -15.68 -7.37
CA ARG A 50 -8.59 -15.09 -6.24
C ARG A 50 -7.28 -14.40 -6.65
N ALA A 51 -6.56 -14.98 -7.60
CA ALA A 51 -5.34 -14.38 -8.16
C ALA A 51 -5.65 -13.06 -8.88
N ALA A 52 -6.73 -13.03 -9.68
CA ALA A 52 -7.19 -11.83 -10.38
C ALA A 52 -7.59 -10.72 -9.40
N GLU A 53 -8.38 -11.04 -8.37
CA GLU A 53 -8.76 -10.08 -7.32
C GLU A 53 -7.52 -9.47 -6.64
N THR A 54 -6.56 -10.32 -6.28
CA THR A 54 -5.31 -9.89 -5.64
C THR A 54 -4.48 -9.01 -6.57
N GLY A 55 -4.40 -9.36 -7.85
CA GLY A 55 -3.69 -8.59 -8.88
C GLY A 55 -4.29 -7.20 -9.08
N ILE A 56 -5.62 -7.12 -9.19
CA ILE A 56 -6.36 -5.86 -9.33
C ILE A 56 -6.17 -4.98 -8.09
N ALA A 57 -6.28 -5.56 -6.89
CA ALA A 57 -6.07 -4.83 -5.64
C ALA A 57 -4.66 -4.23 -5.56
N LYS A 58 -3.63 -5.00 -5.95
CA LYS A 58 -2.24 -4.52 -6.02
C LYS A 58 -2.06 -3.39 -7.04
N ALA A 59 -2.67 -3.51 -8.23
CA ALA A 59 -2.59 -2.48 -9.26
C ALA A 59 -3.23 -1.16 -8.81
N ILE A 60 -4.41 -1.23 -8.18
CA ILE A 60 -5.09 -0.07 -7.61
C ILE A 60 -4.24 0.56 -6.51
N ALA A 61 -3.73 -0.24 -5.59
CA ALA A 61 -2.86 0.24 -4.51
C ALA A 61 -1.64 0.98 -5.08
N LYS A 62 -0.95 0.40 -6.08
CA LYS A 62 0.19 1.02 -6.75
C LYS A 62 -0.18 2.37 -7.36
N LYS A 63 -1.31 2.45 -8.09
CA LYS A 63 -1.77 3.72 -8.69
C LYS A 63 -2.08 4.78 -7.63
N LYS A 64 -2.77 4.41 -6.55
CA LYS A 64 -3.04 5.32 -5.43
C LYS A 64 -1.76 5.80 -4.76
N THR A 65 -0.80 4.91 -4.54
CA THR A 65 0.50 5.27 -3.99
C THR A 65 1.25 6.26 -4.89
N LEU A 66 1.25 6.04 -6.20
CA LEU A 66 1.88 6.95 -7.16
C LEU A 66 1.22 8.34 -7.16
N GLN A 67 -0.12 8.40 -7.12
CA GLN A 67 -0.85 9.66 -7.01
C GLN A 67 -0.50 10.39 -5.71
N TRP A 68 -0.55 9.68 -4.59
CA TRP A 68 -0.18 10.23 -3.30
C TRP A 68 1.27 10.74 -3.26
N GLN A 69 2.22 9.99 -3.84
CA GLN A 69 3.62 10.41 -3.94
C GLN A 69 3.78 11.68 -4.78
N ALA A 70 3.03 11.83 -5.87
CA ALA A 70 3.07 13.03 -6.70
C ALA A 70 2.58 14.25 -5.92
N GLU A 71 1.46 14.12 -5.21
CA GLU A 71 0.90 15.18 -4.37
C GLU A 71 1.83 15.56 -3.20
N ASN A 72 2.44 14.56 -2.57
CA ASN A 72 3.27 14.74 -1.37
C ASN A 72 4.75 14.99 -1.70
N LYS A 73 5.12 15.09 -2.98
CA LYS A 73 6.52 15.22 -3.42
C LYS A 73 7.24 16.40 -2.76
N LYS A 74 6.57 17.56 -2.64
CA LYS A 74 7.13 18.75 -2.00
C LYS A 74 7.31 18.58 -0.49
N ALA A 75 6.34 17.96 0.17
CA ALA A 75 6.41 17.68 1.61
C ALA A 75 7.52 16.67 1.94
N ILE A 76 7.63 15.61 1.14
CA ILE A 76 8.68 14.60 1.25
C ILE A 76 10.06 15.23 1.01
N ALA A 77 10.22 16.05 -0.03
CA ALA A 77 11.49 16.71 -0.33
C ALA A 77 11.93 17.66 0.81
N SER A 78 11.01 18.45 1.35
CA SER A 78 11.30 19.34 2.48
C SER A 78 11.72 18.56 3.74
N SER A 79 11.00 17.49 4.05
CA SER A 79 11.30 16.61 5.19
C SER A 79 12.67 15.91 5.02
N ASN A 80 12.94 15.36 3.83
CA ASN A 80 14.22 14.74 3.52
C ASN A 80 15.38 15.74 3.58
N GLY A 81 15.17 16.98 3.11
CA GLY A 81 16.16 18.05 3.21
C GLY A 81 16.46 18.44 4.66
N TYR A 82 15.45 18.43 5.54
CA TYR A 82 15.65 18.65 6.97
C TYR A 82 16.47 17.53 7.62
N VAL A 83 16.16 16.27 7.33
CA VAL A 83 16.90 15.11 7.86
C VAL A 83 18.34 15.08 7.33
N SER A 84 18.58 15.43 6.07
CA SER A 84 19.94 15.52 5.51
C SER A 84 20.79 16.58 6.23
N ARG A 85 20.21 17.74 6.53
CA ARG A 85 20.92 18.84 7.19
C ARG A 85 21.11 18.65 8.70
N ASN A 86 20.13 18.09 9.39
CA ASN A 86 20.10 18.03 10.86
C ASN A 86 20.34 16.62 11.41
N GLY A 87 20.48 15.62 10.54
CA GLY A 87 20.48 14.21 10.92
C GLY A 87 19.12 13.76 11.44
N LEU A 88 19.06 12.52 11.93
CA LEU A 88 17.88 11.97 12.58
C LEU A 88 17.87 12.39 14.05
N PRO A 89 16.93 13.23 14.52
CA PRO A 89 16.99 13.82 15.87
C PRO A 89 17.00 12.79 17.02
N LEU A 90 16.47 11.59 16.76
CA LEU A 90 16.33 10.50 17.73
C LEU A 90 17.32 9.35 17.49
N ALA A 91 18.27 9.48 16.55
CA ALA A 91 19.26 8.43 16.30
C ALA A 91 20.10 8.09 17.54
N LYS A 92 20.33 9.09 18.40
CA LYS A 92 21.07 8.96 19.66
C LYS A 92 20.43 8.05 20.72
N TYR A 93 19.16 7.64 20.54
CA TYR A 93 18.45 6.79 21.50
C TYR A 93 18.03 5.44 20.89
N ARG A 94 18.55 5.06 19.72
CA ARG A 94 18.24 3.76 19.10
C ARG A 94 19.15 2.68 19.69
N PRO A 95 18.65 1.73 20.50
CA PRO A 95 19.42 0.54 20.86
C PRO A 95 19.61 -0.32 19.60
N PHE A 96 20.81 -0.87 19.44
CA PHE A 96 21.23 -1.71 18.32
C PHE A 96 20.57 -3.10 18.34
#